data_AF-A0A3D5R2V7-F1
#
_entry.id   AF-A0A3D5R2V7-F1
#
_cell.length_a   1.000
_cell.length_b   1.000
_cell.length_c   1.000
_cell.angle_alpha   90.00
_cell.angle_beta   90.00
_cell.angle_gamma   90.00
#
_symmetry.space_group_name_H-M   'P 1'
#
loop_
_entity.id
_entity.type
_entity.pdbx_description
1 polymer ?
#
loop_
_entity_poly.entity_id
_entity_poly.type
_entity_poly.pdbx_seq_one_letter_code
_entity_poly.pdbx_strand_id
1 'polypeptide(L)'
;GLARLVAYREIGSAGLGGLKMPLYIGLSAEAGNVWNRRSDINFESLILAGSVFLGTKTFLGPIYLAYGQAQRSHSSIYLYLGQRF
;
A
#
# COMPACT_ATOMS: atom_id res chain seq x y z
N GLY A 1 12.38 -14.57 -2.04
CA GLY A 1 12.51 -13.12 -2.18
C GLY A 1 11.16 -12.45 -2.21
N LEU A 2 11.08 -11.24 -1.67
CA LEU A 2 9.91 -10.36 -1.74
C LEU A 2 10.31 -9.17 -2.62
N ALA A 3 9.74 -9.07 -3.82
CA ALA A 3 9.85 -7.90 -4.66
C ALA A 3 8.65 -6.99 -4.36
N ARG A 4 8.90 -5.72 -4.05
CA ARG A 4 7.84 -4.74 -3.76
C ARG A 4 8.05 -3.49 -4.59
N LEU A 5 7.01 -3.08 -5.30
CA LEU A 5 6.93 -1.83 -6.03
C LEU A 5 5.83 -0.97 -5.41
N VAL A 6 6.14 0.29 -5.16
CA VAL A 6 5.18 1.28 -4.64
C VAL A 6 5.32 2.54 -5.47
N ALA A 7 4.21 3.03 -6.00
CA ALA A 7 4.15 4.28 -6.72
C ALA A 7 3.01 5.12 -6.15
N TYR A 8 3.24 6.42 -5.98
CA TYR A 8 2.21 7.34 -5.52
C TYR A 8 2.39 8.70 -6.18
N ARG A 9 1.30 9.44 -6.25
CA ARG A 9 1.27 10.81 -6.76
C ARG A 9 0.33 11.67 -5.94
N GLU A 10 0.66 12.94 -5.82
CA GLU A 10 -0.28 13.94 -5.33
C GLU A 10 -1.38 14.14 -6.39
N ILE A 11 -2.63 14.09 -5.94
CA ILE A 11 -3.83 14.28 -6.78
C ILE A 11 -4.54 15.58 -6.49
N GLY A 12 -4.17 16.26 -5.42
CA GLY A 12 -4.71 17.57 -5.08
C GLY A 12 -4.47 17.92 -3.63
N SER A 13 -5.22 18.89 -3.15
CA SER A 13 -5.27 19.24 -1.74
C SER A 13 -6.73 19.34 -1.30
N ALA A 14 -7.04 18.78 -0.14
CA ALA A 14 -8.32 18.86 0.51
C ALA A 14 -8.27 19.89 1.65
N GLY A 15 -9.36 20.65 1.83
CA GLY A 15 -9.51 21.61 2.91
C GLY A 15 -10.02 22.98 2.45
N LEU A 16 -10.37 23.83 3.41
CA LEU A 16 -10.94 25.16 3.20
C LEU A 16 -10.02 26.21 3.84
N GLY A 17 -9.72 27.28 3.10
CA GLY A 17 -8.90 28.40 3.61
C GLY A 17 -7.41 28.04 3.83
N GLY A 18 -6.89 28.33 5.02
CA GLY A 18 -5.47 28.16 5.39
C GLY A 18 -5.05 26.72 5.73
N LEU A 19 -6.00 25.79 5.90
CA LEU A 19 -5.71 24.36 6.07
C LEU A 19 -5.82 23.65 4.73
N LYS A 20 -4.74 23.64 3.95
CA LYS A 20 -4.60 22.79 2.76
C LYS A 20 -3.84 21.52 3.12
N MET A 21 -4.52 20.38 3.08
CA MET A 21 -3.94 19.07 3.31
C MET A 21 -3.72 18.37 1.97
N PRO A 22 -2.49 18.06 1.57
CA PRO A 22 -2.23 17.40 0.30
C PRO A 22 -2.81 15.98 0.32
N LEU A 23 -3.48 15.60 -0.77
CA LEU A 23 -4.09 14.31 -0.99
C LEU A 23 -3.26 13.52 -2.00
N TYR A 24 -2.94 12.30 -1.63
CA TYR A 24 -2.14 11.36 -2.40
C TYR A 24 -2.98 10.15 -2.77
N ILE A 25 -2.78 9.64 -3.98
CA ILE A 25 -3.18 8.29 -4.37
C ILE A 25 -1.93 7.51 -4.69
N GLY A 26 -1.93 6.23 -4.33
CA GLY A 26 -0.85 5.34 -4.68
C GLY A 26 -1.33 3.92 -4.88
N LEU A 27 -0.44 3.15 -5.47
CA LEU A 27 -0.59 1.74 -5.78
C LEU A 27 0.65 1.03 -5.27
N SER A 28 0.47 -0.18 -4.77
CA SER A 28 1.55 -1.10 -4.49
C SER A 28 1.34 -2.42 -5.20
N ALA A 29 2.42 -3.02 -5.65
CA ALA A 29 2.45 -4.40 -6.09
C ALA A 29 3.54 -5.13 -5.31
N GLU A 30 3.22 -6.30 -4.81
CA GLU A 30 4.12 -7.17 -4.09
C GLU A 30 4.09 -8.56 -4.74
N ALA A 31 5.28 -9.13 -4.98
CA ALA A 31 5.46 -10.46 -5.51
C ALA A 31 6.45 -11.19 -4.63
N GLY A 32 6.02 -12.26 -3.98
CA GLY A 32 6.90 -13.04 -3.11
C GLY A 32 6.28 -14.32 -2.61
N ASN A 33 7.08 -15.15 -1.98
CA ASN A 33 6.61 -16.34 -1.29
C ASN A 33 7.56 -16.62 -0.11
N VAL A 34 7.09 -17.40 0.87
CA VAL A 34 7.91 -17.88 1.98
C VAL A 34 8.43 -19.26 1.60
N TRP A 35 9.70 -19.35 1.20
CA TRP A 35 10.34 -20.62 0.86
C TRP A 35 11.22 -21.09 2.02
N ASN A 36 10.94 -22.26 2.60
CA ASN A 36 11.77 -22.87 3.63
C ASN A 36 13.01 -23.59 3.07
N ARG A 37 13.06 -23.89 1.76
CA ARG A 37 14.21 -24.47 1.05
C ARG A 37 14.38 -23.82 -0.32
N ARG A 38 15.63 -23.57 -0.74
CA ARG A 38 15.97 -22.97 -2.05
C ARG A 38 15.62 -23.86 -3.24
N SER A 39 15.41 -25.16 -3.02
CA SER A 39 15.03 -26.16 -4.04
C SER A 39 13.53 -26.18 -4.37
N ASP A 40 12.68 -25.52 -3.57
CA ASP A 40 11.22 -25.44 -3.73
C ASP A 40 10.77 -24.12 -4.38
N ILE A 41 11.68 -23.41 -5.06
CA ILE A 41 11.35 -22.17 -5.78
C ILE A 41 10.54 -22.54 -7.03
N ASN A 42 9.24 -22.74 -6.86
CA ASN A 42 8.29 -22.88 -7.95
C ASN A 42 7.64 -21.51 -8.27
N PHE A 43 7.62 -21.13 -9.55
CA PHE A 43 6.88 -19.96 -10.05
C PHE A 43 5.37 -20.05 -9.78
N GLU A 44 4.84 -21.27 -9.64
CA GLU A 44 3.44 -21.54 -9.30
C GLU A 44 3.06 -21.17 -7.86
N SER A 45 4.06 -21.01 -6.98
CA SER A 45 3.84 -20.60 -5.58
C SER A 45 4.10 -19.10 -5.34
N LEU A 46 4.39 -18.33 -6.38
CA LEU A 46 4.60 -16.89 -6.26
C LEU A 46 3.28 -16.20 -5.90
N ILE A 47 3.18 -15.66 -4.68
CA ILE A 47 2.01 -14.90 -4.28
C ILE A 47 2.18 -13.48 -4.82
N LEU A 48 1.29 -13.13 -5.75
CA LEU A 48 1.13 -11.76 -6.21
C LEU A 48 0.04 -11.07 -5.39
N ALA A 49 0.37 -9.89 -4.88
CA ALA A 49 -0.56 -9.00 -4.20
C ALA A 49 -0.46 -7.58 -4.76
N GLY A 50 -1.59 -6.90 -4.81
CA GLY A 50 -1.69 -5.51 -5.22
C GLY A 50 -2.51 -4.73 -4.21
N SER A 51 -2.20 -3.47 -4.00
CA SER A 51 -3.05 -2.58 -3.21
C SER A 51 -3.15 -1.20 -3.84
N VAL A 52 -4.27 -0.54 -3.60
CA VAL A 52 -4.45 0.89 -3.87
C VAL A 52 -4.62 1.59 -2.53
N PHE A 53 -4.07 2.78 -2.40
CA PHE A 53 -4.19 3.56 -1.19
C PHE A 53 -4.41 5.04 -1.47
N LEU A 54 -5.17 5.67 -0.60
CA LEU A 54 -5.40 7.11 -0.55
C LEU A 54 -4.82 7.62 0.77
N GLY A 55 -4.11 8.73 0.74
CA GLY A 55 -3.55 9.31 1.95
C GLY A 55 -3.58 10.81 1.95
N THR A 56 -3.66 11.40 3.14
CA THR A 56 -3.58 12.85 3.31
C THR A 56 -2.72 13.19 4.51
N LYS A 57 -1.98 14.29 4.42
CA LYS A 57 -1.19 14.80 5.55
C LYS A 57 -2.04 15.77 6.34
N THR A 58 -2.52 15.34 7.51
CA THR A 58 -3.31 16.19 8.41
C THR A 58 -2.45 16.84 9.48
N PHE A 59 -3.03 17.76 10.27
CA PHE A 59 -2.36 18.38 11.41
C PHE A 59 -1.98 17.36 12.50
N LEU A 60 -2.81 16.34 12.71
CA LEU A 60 -2.58 15.27 13.70
C LEU A 60 -1.60 14.19 13.20
N GLY A 61 -1.17 14.27 11.94
CA GLY A 61 -0.30 13.29 11.30
C GLY A 61 -0.86 12.79 9.97
N PRO A 62 -0.07 12.00 9.22
CA PRO A 62 -0.51 11.44 7.97
C PRO A 62 -1.53 10.31 8.19
N ILE A 63 -2.56 10.29 7.37
CA ILE A 63 -3.61 9.29 7.37
C ILE A 63 -3.56 8.58 6.02
N TYR A 64 -3.61 7.25 6.02
CA TYR A 64 -3.69 6.45 4.79
C TYR A 64 -4.77 5.39 4.92
N LEU A 65 -5.64 5.31 3.92
CA LEU A 65 -6.60 4.23 3.74
C LEU A 65 -6.14 3.40 2.54
N ALA A 66 -5.93 2.11 2.72
CA ALA A 66 -5.49 1.19 1.69
C ALA A 66 -6.46 0.01 1.54
N TYR A 67 -6.66 -0.42 0.30
CA TYR A 67 -7.37 -1.63 -0.07
C TYR A 67 -6.41 -2.55 -0.84
N GLY A 68 -6.13 -3.71 -0.26
CA GLY A 68 -5.25 -4.75 -0.82
C GLY A 68 -6.02 -5.97 -1.28
N GLN A 69 -5.52 -6.59 -2.34
CA GLN A 69 -5.97 -7.85 -2.90
C GLN A 69 -4.76 -8.73 -3.21
N ALA A 70 -4.78 -9.96 -2.72
CA ALA A 70 -3.78 -10.97 -2.98
C ALA A 70 -4.37 -12.14 -3.75
N GLN A 71 -3.52 -12.87 -4.49
CA GLN A 71 -3.89 -14.15 -5.06
C GLN A 71 -4.50 -15.08 -3.99
N ARG A 72 -5.42 -15.94 -4.42
CA ARG A 72 -6.29 -16.78 -3.57
C ARG A 72 -7.39 -16.00 -2.82
N SER A 73 -7.91 -14.93 -3.42
CA SER A 73 -9.10 -14.18 -2.93
C SER A 73 -8.95 -13.56 -1.54
N HIS A 74 -7.73 -13.28 -1.10
CA HIS A 74 -7.48 -12.60 0.16
C HIS A 74 -7.52 -11.09 -0.05
N SER A 75 -8.60 -10.45 0.40
CA SER A 75 -8.73 -8.99 0.41
C SER A 75 -8.49 -8.43 1.80
N SER A 76 -8.01 -7.21 1.88
CA SER A 76 -7.78 -6.55 3.17
C SER A 76 -7.92 -5.04 3.05
N ILE A 77 -8.52 -4.43 4.07
CA ILE A 77 -8.63 -2.98 4.21
C ILE A 77 -7.78 -2.57 5.40
N TYR A 78 -6.96 -1.53 5.21
CA TYR A 78 -6.08 -1.02 6.25
C TYR A 78 -6.25 0.48 6.39
N LEU A 79 -6.41 0.95 7.62
CA LEU A 79 -6.32 2.36 7.97
C LEU A 79 -5.02 2.57 8.78
N TYR A 80 -4.19 3.49 8.32
CA TYR A 80 -2.99 3.93 9.02
C TYR A 80 -3.20 5.37 9.49
N LEU A 81 -2.96 5.60 10.78
CA LEU A 81 -3.04 6.92 11.40
C LEU A 81 -1.70 7.17 12.12
N GLY A 82 -0.95 8.20 11.70
CA GLY A 82 0.27 8.62 12.38
C GLY A 82 1.56 8.37 11.60
N GLN A 83 2.68 8.77 12.21
CA GLN A 83 4.00 8.73 11.60
C GLN A 83 4.49 7.28 11.47
N ARG A 84 4.73 6.80 10.25
CA ARG A 84 5.50 5.57 10.04
C ARG A 84 6.94 5.86 10.46
N PHE A 85 7.33 5.32 11.61
CA PHE A 85 8.68 5.14 12.18
C PHE A 85 9.63 6.35 12.10
#